data_AF-A0A1C6GV12-F1
#
_entry.id   AF-A0A1C6GV12-F1
#
_cell.length_a   1.000
_cell.length_b   1.000
_cell.length_c   1.000
_cell.angle_alpha   90.00
_cell.angle_beta   90.00
_cell.angle_gamma   90.00
#
_symmetry.space_group_name_H-M   'P 1'
#
loop_
_entity.id
_entity.type
_entity.pdbx_description
1 polymer ?
#
loop_
_entity_poly.entity_id
_entity_poly.type
_entity_poly.pdbx_seq_one_letter_code
_entity_poly.pdbx_strand_id
1 'polypeptide(L)'
;MDHATEQSYYKRFRAAAIRFEVIGGALLAIGIGANFIFGTSMLAVSLIFAGPGALLLILGGSSLRPHNLVKAFAQQCMREPSREMAQGLLDALHSSKRIRLMGRSIQVVQAAVEVYANTEDADPDIVDQLRRTVADSVVKKMF
;
A
#
# COMPACT_ATOMS: atom_id res chain seq x y z
N MET A 1 -23.91 -4.86 20.25
CA MET A 1 -23.50 -3.77 19.33
C MET A 1 -22.58 -4.38 18.31
N ASP A 2 -23.01 -4.38 17.06
CA ASP A 2 -22.46 -5.22 15.99
C ASP A 2 -21.05 -4.76 15.56
N HIS A 3 -20.06 -5.63 15.72
CA HIS A 3 -18.67 -5.47 15.30
C HIS A 3 -18.46 -5.58 13.77
N ALA A 4 -19.46 -5.18 12.97
CA ALA A 4 -19.49 -5.41 11.52
C ALA A 4 -18.92 -4.24 10.67
N THR A 5 -18.33 -3.21 11.29
CA THR A 5 -17.84 -2.00 10.60
C THR A 5 -16.33 -1.74 10.73
N GLU A 6 -15.55 -2.63 11.35
CA GLU A 6 -14.08 -2.61 11.27
C GLU A 6 -13.59 -3.33 10.00
N GLN A 7 -13.98 -2.83 8.83
CA GLN A 7 -13.22 -3.13 7.62
C GLN A 7 -11.84 -2.48 7.78
N SER A 8 -10.87 -3.22 8.33
CA SER A 8 -9.46 -2.80 8.52
C SER A 8 -9.03 -1.85 7.40
N TYR A 9 -8.57 -0.65 7.75
CA TYR A 9 -8.15 0.41 6.83
C TYR A 9 -7.25 -0.12 5.70
N TYR A 10 -6.43 -1.13 6.01
CA TYR A 10 -5.66 -1.92 5.06
C TYR A 10 -6.48 -2.49 3.89
N LYS A 11 -7.62 -3.13 4.17
CA LYS A 11 -8.51 -3.67 3.14
C LYS A 11 -9.07 -2.56 2.25
N ARG A 12 -9.45 -1.41 2.82
CA ARG A 12 -9.96 -0.26 2.07
C ARG A 12 -8.87 0.33 1.16
N PHE A 13 -7.66 0.52 1.69
CA PHE A 13 -6.50 0.97 0.94
C PHE A 13 -6.19 0.01 -0.23
N ARG A 14 -6.12 -1.30 0.06
CA ARG A 14 -5.86 -2.33 -0.95
C ARG A 14 -6.94 -2.37 -2.03
N ALA A 15 -8.21 -2.27 -1.65
CA ALA A 15 -9.32 -2.20 -2.59
C ALA A 15 -9.24 -0.97 -3.50
N ALA A 16 -8.87 0.20 -2.96
CA ALA A 16 -8.66 1.40 -3.77
C ALA A 16 -7.49 1.23 -4.76
N ALA A 17 -6.37 0.68 -4.31
CA ALA A 17 -5.22 0.41 -5.19
C ALA A 17 -5.54 -0.59 -6.32
N ILE A 18 -6.30 -1.65 -6.02
CA ILE A 18 -6.79 -2.60 -7.04
C ILE A 18 -7.72 -1.90 -8.04
N ARG A 19 -8.62 -1.01 -7.58
CA ARG A 19 -9.48 -0.25 -8.50
C ARG A 19 -8.68 0.61 -9.46
N PHE A 20 -7.63 1.29 -8.97
CA PHE A 20 -6.73 2.05 -9.84
C PHE A 20 -6.02 1.16 -10.86
N GLU A 21 -5.56 -0.03 -10.45
CA GLU A 21 -4.93 -0.99 -11.34
C GLU A 21 -5.89 -1.47 -12.44
N VAL A 22 -7.11 -1.87 -12.07
CA VAL A 22 -8.13 -2.37 -13.00
C VAL A 22 -8.61 -1.29 -13.96
N ILE A 23 -8.95 -0.10 -13.46
CA ILE A 23 -9.40 1.03 -14.29
C ILE A 23 -8.26 1.45 -15.23
N GLY A 24 -7.03 1.56 -14.70
CA GLY A 24 -5.86 1.91 -15.48
C GLY A 24 -5.58 0.92 -16.61
N GLY A 25 -5.63 -0.39 -16.30
CA GLY A 25 -5.47 -1.46 -17.28
C GLY A 25 -6.55 -1.44 -18.36
N ALA A 26 -7.80 -1.20 -18.00
CA ALA A 26 -8.90 -1.10 -18.96
C ALA A 26 -8.73 0.10 -19.90
N LEU A 27 -8.41 1.29 -19.37
CA LEU A 27 -8.17 2.48 -20.21
C LEU A 27 -6.97 2.31 -21.13
N LEU A 28 -5.90 1.68 -20.63
CA LEU A 28 -4.72 1.36 -21.44
C LEU A 28 -5.07 0.41 -22.60
N ALA A 29 -5.84 -0.65 -22.32
CA ALA A 29 -6.29 -1.60 -23.33
C ALA A 29 -7.19 -0.93 -24.39
N ILE A 30 -8.09 -0.03 -23.97
CA ILE A 30 -8.94 0.75 -24.88
C ILE A 30 -8.10 1.65 -25.78
N GLY A 31 -7.14 2.39 -25.20
CA GLY A 31 -6.27 3.29 -25.97
C GLY A 31 -5.40 2.54 -26.98
N ILE A 32 -4.78 1.43 -26.57
CA ILE A 32 -3.97 0.59 -27.47
C ILE A 32 -4.85 -0.04 -28.55
N GLY A 33 -6.02 -0.58 -28.18
CA GLY A 33 -6.96 -1.21 -29.11
C GLY A 33 -7.50 -0.24 -30.15
N ALA A 34 -7.84 0.99 -29.75
CA ALA A 34 -8.27 2.04 -30.67
C ALA A 34 -7.19 2.39 -31.70
N ASN A 35 -5.93 2.56 -31.27
CA ASN A 35 -4.82 2.83 -32.17
C ASN A 35 -4.53 1.64 -33.11
N PHE A 36 -4.68 0.41 -32.62
CA PHE A 36 -4.44 -0.80 -33.42
C PHE A 36 -5.49 -0.96 -34.53
N ILE A 37 -6.76 -0.65 -34.25
CA ILE A 37 -7.87 -0.82 -35.21
C ILE A 37 -7.94 0.34 -36.21
N PHE A 38 -7.81 1.58 -35.73
CA PHE A 38 -8.05 2.78 -36.54
C PHE A 38 -6.77 3.52 -36.98
N GLY A 39 -5.61 3.03 -36.56
CA GLY A 39 -4.31 3.62 -36.91
C GLY A 39 -4.11 5.04 -36.38
N THR A 40 -3.25 5.79 -37.07
CA THR A 40 -2.83 7.14 -36.67
C THR A 40 -3.96 8.18 -36.64
N SER A 41 -5.08 7.91 -37.31
CA SER A 41 -6.29 8.77 -37.28
C SER A 41 -6.90 8.89 -35.87
N MET A 42 -6.65 7.93 -34.99
CA MET A 42 -7.13 7.91 -33.59
C MET A 42 -6.00 8.12 -32.58
N LEU A 43 -4.83 8.60 -33.00
CA LEU A 43 -3.64 8.70 -32.14
C LEU A 43 -3.88 9.61 -30.92
N ALA A 44 -4.53 10.77 -31.11
CA ALA A 44 -4.84 11.70 -30.02
C ALA A 44 -5.78 11.07 -28.97
N VAL A 45 -6.83 10.40 -29.43
CA VAL A 45 -7.79 9.69 -28.55
C VAL A 45 -7.08 8.55 -27.82
N SER A 46 -6.25 7.79 -28.53
CA SER A 46 -5.47 6.69 -27.97
C SER A 46 -4.52 7.16 -26.87
N LEU A 47 -3.85 8.30 -27.05
CA LEU A 47 -3.00 8.92 -26.03
C LEU A 47 -3.79 9.39 -24.80
N ILE A 48 -4.98 9.97 -25.01
CA ILE A 48 -5.85 10.44 -23.91
C ILE A 48 -6.30 9.29 -23.01
N PHE A 49 -6.49 8.09 -23.56
CA PHE A 49 -6.84 6.91 -22.76
C PHE A 49 -5.62 6.15 -22.24
N ALA A 50 -4.62 5.92 -23.09
CA ALA A 50 -3.44 5.13 -22.76
C ALA A 50 -2.53 5.81 -21.72
N GLY A 51 -2.32 7.13 -21.82
CA GLY A 51 -1.46 7.86 -20.89
C GLY A 51 -1.96 7.79 -19.44
N PRO A 52 -3.17 8.31 -19.15
CA PRO A 52 -3.79 8.18 -17.83
C PRO A 52 -3.98 6.72 -17.40
N GLY A 53 -4.35 5.83 -18.33
CA GLY A 53 -4.48 4.41 -18.05
C GLY A 53 -3.19 3.78 -17.51
N ALA A 54 -2.06 4.03 -18.18
CA ALA A 54 -0.75 3.56 -17.74
C ALA A 54 -0.36 4.15 -16.38
N LEU A 55 -0.63 5.44 -16.14
CA LEU A 55 -0.34 6.08 -14.86
C LEU A 55 -1.12 5.44 -13.70
N LEU A 56 -2.44 5.24 -13.87
CA LEU A 56 -3.27 4.61 -12.85
C LEU A 56 -2.87 3.15 -12.60
N LEU A 57 -2.51 2.42 -13.66
CA LEU A 57 -2.02 1.04 -13.56
C LEU A 57 -0.72 0.97 -12.73
N ILE A 58 0.25 1.83 -13.05
CA ILE A 58 1.53 1.90 -12.33
C ILE A 58 1.30 2.33 -10.87
N LEU A 59 0.43 3.30 -10.62
CA LEU A 59 0.13 3.79 -9.28
C LEU A 59 -0.53 2.68 -8.43
N GLY A 60 -1.54 1.99 -8.96
CA GLY A 60 -2.19 0.87 -8.29
C GLY A 60 -1.22 -0.27 -7.99
N GLY A 61 -0.52 -0.76 -9.02
CA GLY A 61 0.41 -1.88 -8.88
C GLY A 61 1.60 -1.55 -7.96
N SER A 62 2.11 -0.32 -7.99
CA SER A 62 3.19 0.10 -7.09
C SER A 62 2.71 0.23 -5.63
N SER A 63 1.49 0.74 -5.40
CA SER A 63 0.89 0.88 -4.08
C SER A 63 0.63 -0.46 -3.40
N LEU A 64 0.40 -1.53 -4.18
CA LEU A 64 0.20 -2.89 -3.67
C LEU A 64 1.49 -3.63 -3.31
N ARG A 65 2.67 -3.08 -3.62
CA ARG A 65 3.94 -3.73 -3.26
C ARG A 65 4.10 -3.76 -1.74
N PRO A 66 4.45 -4.92 -1.13
CA PRO A 66 4.52 -5.06 0.33
C PRO A 66 5.40 -4.00 1.02
N HIS A 67 6.53 -3.64 0.41
CA HIS A 67 7.42 -2.62 0.96
C HIS A 67 6.85 -1.19 0.92
N ASN A 68 5.96 -0.89 -0.03
CA ASN A 68 5.30 0.41 -0.11
C ASN A 68 4.14 0.49 0.88
N LEU A 69 3.38 -0.60 1.03
CA LEU A 69 2.33 -0.71 2.05
C LEU A 69 2.89 -0.48 3.45
N VAL A 70 3.91 -1.24 3.83
CA VAL A 70 4.54 -1.12 5.16
C VAL A 70 5.07 0.30 5.41
N LYS A 71 5.69 0.93 4.40
CA LYS A 71 6.16 2.31 4.53
C LYS A 71 5.02 3.30 4.72
N ALA A 72 3.96 3.21 3.90
CA ALA A 72 2.83 4.12 3.97
C ALA A 72 2.13 4.03 5.33
N PHE A 73 1.87 2.81 5.80
CA PHE A 73 1.26 2.57 7.11
C PHE A 73 2.16 3.01 8.27
N ALA A 74 3.47 2.76 8.20
CA ALA A 74 4.40 3.24 9.22
C ALA A 74 4.42 4.78 9.27
N GLN A 75 4.46 5.45 8.11
CA GLN A 75 4.42 6.91 8.05
C GLN A 75 3.10 7.48 8.59
N GLN A 76 1.96 6.85 8.27
CA GLN A 76 0.67 7.29 8.78
C GLN A 76 0.58 7.08 10.30
N CYS A 77 1.03 5.93 10.79
CA CYS A 77 1.09 5.62 12.22
C CYS A 77 2.00 6.58 13.00
N MET A 78 3.08 7.09 12.40
CA MET A 78 3.91 8.15 13.00
C MET A 78 3.21 9.52 13.07
N ARG A 79 2.30 9.83 12.14
CA ARG A 79 1.62 11.12 12.07
C ARG A 79 0.36 11.16 12.93
N GLU A 80 -0.42 10.10 12.84
CA GLU A 80 -1.70 9.92 13.52
C GLU A 80 -1.70 8.53 14.15
N PRO A 81 -1.01 8.36 15.30
CA PRO A 81 -0.95 7.07 15.95
C PRO A 81 -2.33 6.69 16.49
N SER A 82 -2.86 5.60 15.96
CA SER A 82 -4.15 5.04 16.37
C SER A 82 -4.12 3.53 16.26
N ARG A 83 -5.03 2.87 16.98
CA ARG A 83 -5.20 1.41 16.90
C ARG A 83 -5.44 0.95 15.46
N GLU A 84 -6.22 1.69 14.69
CA GLU A 84 -6.52 1.38 13.29
C GLU A 84 -5.26 1.43 12.42
N MET A 85 -4.39 2.43 12.60
CA MET A 85 -3.14 2.54 11.84
C MET A 85 -2.12 1.48 12.25
N ALA A 86 -2.03 1.17 13.56
CA ALA A 86 -1.17 0.12 14.08
C ALA A 86 -1.60 -1.27 13.56
N GLN A 87 -2.90 -1.56 13.58
CA GLN A 87 -3.44 -2.78 12.99
C GLN A 87 -3.21 -2.83 11.47
N GLY A 88 -3.39 -1.71 10.77
CA GLY A 88 -3.10 -1.63 9.33
C GLY A 88 -1.61 -1.86 9.00
N LEU A 89 -0.70 -1.38 9.85
CA LEU A 89 0.73 -1.67 9.75
C LEU A 89 1.03 -3.16 9.99
N LEU A 90 0.39 -3.76 10.99
CA LEU A 90 0.52 -5.19 11.29
C LEU A 90 0.01 -6.05 10.12
N ASP A 91 -1.17 -5.74 9.59
CA ASP A 91 -1.74 -6.39 8.41
C ASP A 91 -0.82 -6.25 7.19
N ALA A 92 -0.22 -5.06 7.00
CA ALA A 92 0.74 -4.82 5.93
C ALA A 92 2.03 -5.63 6.10
N LEU A 93 2.52 -5.80 7.33
CA LEU A 93 3.67 -6.66 7.63
C LEU A 93 3.34 -8.15 7.41
N HIS A 94 2.13 -8.58 7.71
CA HIS A 94 1.66 -9.96 7.50
C HIS A 94 1.35 -10.27 6.03
N SER A 95 1.21 -9.25 5.18
CA SER A 95 0.93 -9.42 3.75
C SER A 95 1.99 -10.20 2.98
N SER A 96 3.22 -10.29 3.51
CA SER A 96 4.33 -11.04 2.93
C SER A 96 5.24 -11.60 4.01
N LYS A 97 5.62 -12.88 3.89
CA LYS A 97 6.57 -13.54 4.81
C LYS A 97 7.93 -12.83 4.89
N ARG A 98 8.32 -12.11 3.85
CA ARG A 98 9.61 -11.41 3.79
C ARG A 98 9.45 -10.08 3.08
N ILE A 99 9.81 -9.00 3.75
CA ILE A 99 9.69 -7.63 3.26
C ILE A 99 11.07 -6.99 3.27
N ARG A 100 11.58 -6.69 2.07
CA ARG A 100 12.91 -6.07 1.91
C ARG A 100 12.79 -4.55 1.99
N LEU A 101 13.39 -3.95 3.01
CA LEU A 101 13.39 -2.51 3.23
C LEU A 101 14.80 -1.92 3.23
N MET A 102 14.90 -0.66 2.82
CA MET A 102 16.12 0.14 2.96
C MET A 102 16.35 0.44 4.44
N GLY A 103 17.60 0.62 4.88
CA GLY A 103 17.92 0.88 6.30
C GLY A 103 17.09 2.01 6.91
N ARG A 104 16.98 3.15 6.22
CA ARG A 104 16.15 4.29 6.66
C ARG A 104 14.66 3.91 6.81
N SER A 105 14.14 3.03 5.96
CA SER A 105 12.75 2.59 6.04
C SER A 105 12.50 1.62 7.19
N ILE A 106 13.49 0.81 7.55
CA ILE A 106 13.43 -0.03 8.75
C ILE A 106 13.33 0.86 9.99
N GLN A 107 14.16 1.91 10.08
CA GLN A 107 14.11 2.88 11.17
C GLN A 107 12.75 3.56 11.28
N VAL A 108 12.14 3.94 10.14
CA VAL A 108 10.78 4.52 10.13
C VAL A 108 9.74 3.53 10.65
N VAL A 109 9.80 2.25 10.26
CA VAL A 109 8.88 1.23 10.76
C VAL A 109 9.05 1.02 12.27
N GLN A 110 10.29 0.89 12.74
CA GLN A 110 10.57 0.75 14.18
C GLN A 110 10.10 1.99 14.96
N ALA A 111 10.37 3.19 14.47
CA ALA A 111 9.89 4.42 15.07
C ALA A 111 8.36 4.50 15.12
N ALA A 112 7.66 4.04 14.09
CA ALA A 112 6.19 4.00 14.08
C ALA A 112 5.63 3.11 15.19
N VAL A 113 6.23 1.94 15.42
CA VAL A 113 5.83 1.04 16.51
C VAL A 113 6.00 1.72 17.87
N GLU A 114 7.14 2.38 18.09
CA GLU A 114 7.39 3.08 19.36
C GLU A 114 6.51 4.32 19.53
N VAL A 115 6.21 5.07 18.47
CA VAL A 115 5.27 6.20 18.53
C VAL A 115 3.88 5.72 18.95
N TYR A 116 3.38 4.61 18.37
CA TYR A 116 2.12 4.03 18.81
C TYR A 116 2.19 3.51 20.25
N ALA A 117 3.25 2.81 20.63
CA ALA A 117 3.42 2.25 21.98
C ALA A 117 3.42 3.32 23.09
N ASN A 118 3.80 4.55 22.77
CA ASN A 118 3.81 5.68 23.72
C ASN A 118 2.48 6.46 23.75
N THR A 119 1.45 6.03 23.02
CA THR A 119 0.12 6.64 23.12
C THR A 119 -0.65 6.10 24.33
N GLU A 120 -1.53 6.93 24.91
CA GLU A 120 -2.33 6.54 26.10
C GLU A 120 -3.25 5.35 25.82
N ASP A 121 -3.74 5.22 24.57
CA ASP A 121 -4.64 4.15 24.12
C ASP A 121 -3.91 2.99 23.42
N ALA A 122 -2.60 2.84 23.66
CA ALA A 122 -1.82 1.78 23.03
C ALA A 122 -2.27 0.40 23.51
N ASP A 123 -2.61 -0.48 22.56
CA ASP A 123 -2.92 -1.88 22.83
C ASP A 123 -1.60 -2.68 22.94
N PRO A 124 -1.23 -3.20 24.13
CA PRO A 124 0.06 -3.85 24.35
C PRO A 124 0.22 -5.11 23.49
N ASP A 125 -0.87 -5.82 23.19
CA ASP A 125 -0.83 -7.02 22.37
C ASP A 125 -0.48 -6.68 20.91
N ILE A 126 -0.99 -5.56 20.39
CA ILE A 126 -0.66 -5.07 19.05
C ILE A 126 0.79 -4.60 18.98
N VAL A 127 1.28 -3.90 20.01
CA VAL A 127 2.69 -3.45 20.08
C VAL A 127 3.65 -4.64 20.07
N ASP A 128 3.38 -5.67 20.88
CA ASP A 128 4.20 -6.87 20.93
C ASP A 128 4.20 -7.63 19.60
N GLN A 129 3.03 -7.78 18.98
CA GLN A 129 2.91 -8.39 17.65
C GLN A 129 3.68 -7.60 16.59
N LEU A 130 3.60 -6.27 16.61
CA LEU A 130 4.35 -5.40 15.70
C LEU A 130 5.86 -5.59 15.88
N ARG A 131 6.37 -5.52 17.12
CA ARG A 131 7.81 -5.69 17.40
C ARG A 131 8.33 -7.05 16.91
N ARG A 132 7.61 -8.14 17.21
CA ARG A 132 7.95 -9.50 16.75
C ARG A 132 7.92 -9.59 15.23
N THR A 133 6.84 -9.15 14.60
CA THR A 133 6.67 -9.25 13.15
C THR A 133 7.72 -8.43 12.40
N VAL A 134 8.07 -7.23 12.90
CA VAL A 134 9.15 -6.42 12.32
C VAL A 134 10.48 -7.17 12.38
N ALA A 135 10.81 -7.79 13.51
CA ALA A 135 12.05 -8.56 13.66
C ALA A 135 12.10 -9.78 12.72
N ASP A 136 10.98 -10.49 12.57
CA ASP A 136 10.92 -11.74 11.80
C ASP A 136 10.82 -11.53 10.28
N SER A 137 10.04 -10.52 9.87
CA SER A 137 9.62 -10.37 8.46
C SER A 137 10.39 -9.28 7.71
N VAL A 138 10.95 -8.28 8.40
CA VAL A 138 11.65 -7.16 7.76
C VAL A 138 13.13 -7.45 7.62
N VAL A 139 13.63 -7.47 6.39
CA VAL A 139 15.04 -7.71 6.08
C VAL A 139 15.64 -6.51 5.39
N LYS A 140 16.86 -6.13 5.80
CA LYS A 140 17.63 -5.07 5.13
C LYS A 140 17.93 -5.46 3.69
N LYS A 141 17.53 -4.60 2.75
CA LYS A 141 17.88 -4.71 1.34
C LYS A 141 19.38 -4.42 1.19
N MET A 142 20.15 -5.43 0.79
CA MET A 142 21.56 -5.29 0.39
C MET A 142 21.60 -4.81 -1.06
N PHE A 143 22.50 -3.87 -1.35
CA PHE A 143 22.73 -3.32 -2.68
C PHE A 143 23.84 -4.10 -3.37
#